data_AF-A0A2T3KIH4-F1
#
_entry.id   AF-A0A2T3KIH4-F1
#
_cell.length_a   1.000
_cell.length_b   1.000
_cell.length_c   1.000
_cell.angle_alpha   90.00
_cell.angle_beta   90.00
_cell.angle_gamma   90.00
#
_symmetry.space_group_name_H-M   'P 1'
#
loop_
_entity.id
_entity.type
_entity.pdbx_description
1 polymer ?
#
loop_
_entity_poly.entity_id
_entity_poly.type
_entity_poly.pdbx_seq_one_letter_code
_entity_poly.pdbx_strand_id
1 'polypeptide(L)' 'MNFFFRSKKAVKGTTALQAKERLVSEITRHRNTRHLQLMKDELALLLSQFSHIKENRIDVVQNTKSQMVLKINAKLSH' A
#
# COMPACT_ATOMS: atom_id res chain seq x y z
N MET A 1 30.48 -4.38 -50.84
CA MET A 1 30.31 -4.00 -49.42
C MET A 1 29.25 -4.91 -48.81
N ASN A 2 29.62 -5.89 -48.00
CA ASN A 2 28.66 -6.81 -47.37
C ASN A 2 28.20 -6.23 -46.03
N PHE A 3 26.96 -5.75 -45.99
CA PHE A 3 26.29 -5.33 -44.76
C PHE A 3 25.86 -6.56 -43.96
N PHE A 4 26.69 -6.97 -43.00
CA PHE A 4 26.34 -7.97 -42.01
C PHE A 4 25.29 -7.39 -41.05
N PHE A 5 24.01 -7.64 -41.31
CA PHE A 5 22.96 -7.52 -40.30
C PHE A 5 23.12 -8.65 -39.28
N ARG A 6 23.95 -8.41 -38.27
CA ARG A 6 24.00 -9.25 -37.06
C ARG A 6 22.69 -9.01 -36.30
N SER A 7 21.70 -9.88 -36.48
CA SER A 7 20.49 -9.84 -35.66
C SER A 7 20.91 -9.94 -34.19
N LYS A 8 20.69 -8.87 -33.43
CA LYS A 8 20.82 -8.94 -31.97
C LYS A 8 19.76 -9.95 -31.54
N LYS A 9 20.20 -11.15 -31.12
CA LYS A 9 19.32 -12.13 -30.47
C LYS A 9 18.55 -11.38 -29.38
N ALA A 10 17.27 -11.16 -29.61
CA ALA A 10 16.40 -10.55 -28.64
C ALA A 10 16.43 -11.46 -27.40
N VAL A 11 16.95 -10.93 -26.30
CA VAL A 11 16.92 -11.60 -24.99
C VAL A 11 15.46 -11.58 -24.52
N LYS A 12 14.64 -12.42 -25.14
CA LYS A 12 13.28 -12.76 -24.71
C LYS A 12 13.44 -13.77 -23.58
N GLY A 13 13.62 -13.30 -22.35
CA GLY A 13 13.78 -14.21 -21.21
C GLY A 13 13.38 -13.63 -19.86
N THR A 14 13.45 -12.32 -19.68
CA THR A 14 13.26 -11.73 -18.34
C THR A 14 12.31 -10.53 -18.32
N THR A 15 11.99 -9.91 -19.46
CA THR A 15 11.12 -8.72 -19.52
C THR A 15 9.69 -8.98 -19.05
N ALA A 16 9.11 -10.15 -19.37
CA ALA A 16 7.79 -10.53 -18.90
C ALA A 16 7.77 -10.78 -17.38
N LEU A 17 8.82 -11.41 -16.84
CA LEU A 17 8.98 -11.64 -15.41
C LEU A 17 9.15 -10.32 -14.65
N GLN A 18 10.00 -9.42 -15.14
CA GLN A 18 10.20 -8.09 -14.58
C GLN A 18 8.91 -7.25 -14.62
N ALA A 19 8.13 -7.33 -15.69
CA ALA A 19 6.84 -6.65 -15.78
C ALA A 19 5.84 -7.21 -14.75
N LYS A 20 5.80 -8.54 -14.58
CA LYS A 20 4.97 -9.20 -13.55
C LYS A 20 5.36 -8.76 -12.14
N GLU A 21 6.65 -8.73 -11.82
CA GLU A 21 7.15 -8.30 -10.51
C GLU A 21 6.78 -6.84 -10.20
N ARG A 22 6.93 -5.94 -11.18
CA ARG A 22 6.50 -4.55 -11.06
C ARG A 22 5.00 -4.43 -10.82
N LEU A 23 4.19 -5.17 -11.59
CA LEU A 23 2.75 -5.15 -11.47
C LEU A 23 2.29 -5.68 -10.10
N VAL A 24 2.88 -6.78 -9.63
CA VAL A 24 2.58 -7.34 -8.30
C VAL A 24 2.96 -6.36 -7.20
N SER A 25 4.12 -5.69 -7.30
CA SER A 25 4.54 -4.66 -6.35
C SER A 25 3.55 -3.50 -6.30
N GLU A 26 3.12 -3.00 -7.46
CA GLU A 26 2.20 -1.87 -7.55
C GLU A 26 0.80 -2.22 -7.03
N ILE A 27 0.29 -3.40 -7.39
CA ILE A 27 -0.98 -3.93 -6.88
C ILE A 27 -0.92 -4.08 -5.36
N THR A 28 0.17 -4.63 -4.83
CA THR A 28 0.33 -4.84 -3.38
C THR A 28 0.37 -3.49 -2.65
N ARG A 29 1.08 -2.50 -3.19
CA ARG A 29 1.15 -1.13 -2.66
C ARG A 29 -0.22 -0.45 -2.62
N HIS A 30 -0.97 -0.54 -3.72
CA HIS A 30 -2.30 0.08 -3.84
C HIS A 30 -3.34 -0.65 -2.98
N ARG A 31 -3.31 -1.99 -2.93
CA ARG A 31 -4.17 -2.79 -2.05
C ARG A 31 -3.92 -2.48 -0.58
N ASN A 32 -2.66 -2.41 -0.14
CA ASN A 32 -2.35 -2.08 1.26
C ASN A 32 -2.90 -0.71 1.65
N THR A 33 -2.73 0.29 0.79
CA THR A 33 -3.24 1.65 1.04
C THR A 33 -4.76 1.66 1.12
N ARG A 34 -5.46 0.96 0.21
CA ARG A 34 -6.92 0.85 0.22
C ARG A 34 -7.45 0.08 1.44
N HIS A 35 -6.82 -1.05 1.79
CA HIS A 35 -7.24 -1.84 2.95
C HIS A 35 -7.04 -1.07 4.26
N LEU A 36 -5.92 -0.32 4.39
CA LEU A 36 -5.70 0.53 5.57
C LEU A 36 -6.75 1.65 5.68
N GLN A 37 -7.19 2.20 4.55
CA GLN A 37 -8.26 3.20 4.54
C GLN A 37 -9.60 2.59 4.99
N LEU A 38 -9.97 1.41 4.45
CA LEU A 38 -11.18 0.70 4.88
C LEU A 38 -11.14 0.34 6.36
N MET A 39 -9.99 -0.14 6.86
CA MET A 39 -9.81 -0.42 8.29
C MET A 39 -9.92 0.83 9.15
N LYS A 40 -9.41 1.98 8.69
CA LYS A 40 -9.60 3.27 9.36
C LYS A 40 -11.09 3.60 9.50
N ASP A 41 -11.85 3.44 8.42
CA ASP A 41 -13.28 3.78 8.40
C ASP A 41 -14.09 2.85 9.33
N GLU A 42 -13.82 1.53 9.29
CA GLU A 42 -14.45 0.56 10.19
C GLU A 42 -14.09 0.79 11.67
N LEU A 43 -12.82 1.08 11.97
CA LEU A 43 -12.39 1.38 13.34
C LEU A 43 -13.00 2.69 13.85
N ALA A 44 -13.11 3.72 12.99
CA ALA A 44 -13.75 4.98 13.36
C ALA A 44 -15.23 4.77 13.70
N LEU A 45 -15.93 3.95 12.90
CA LEU A 45 -17.31 3.57 13.15
C LEU A 45 -17.43 2.80 14.48
N LEU A 46 -16.60 1.79 14.70
CA LEU A 46 -16.65 0.96 15.90
C LEU A 46 -16.38 1.78 17.17
N LEU A 47 -15.36 2.65 17.14
CA LEU A 47 -15.03 3.51 18.28
C LEU A 47 -16.09 4.57 18.57
N SER A 48 -16.86 5.01 17.55
CA SER A 48 -17.99 5.93 17.75
C SER A 48 -19.17 5.31 18.51
N GLN A 49 -19.27 3.98 18.55
CA GLN A 49 -20.32 3.27 19.29
C GLN A 49 -20.07 3.27 20.80
N PHE A 50 -18.84 3.53 21.25
CA PHE A 50 -18.51 3.56 22.67
C PHE A 50 -18.75 4.95 23.26
N SER A 51 -19.79 5.07 24.11
CA SER A 51 -20.17 6.30 24.80
C SER A 51 -19.06 6.89 25.70
N HIS A 52 -18.12 6.06 26.15
CA HIS A 52 -17.00 6.48 26.98
C HIS A 52 -15.87 7.14 26.18
N ILE A 53 -15.85 7.06 24.85
CA ILE A 53 -14.80 7.67 24.02
C ILE A 53 -15.28 9.05 23.56
N LYS A 54 -14.72 10.12 24.16
CA LYS A 54 -15.13 11.50 23.88
C LYS A 54 -14.52 12.06 22.59
N GLU A 55 -13.30 11.64 22.27
CA GLU A 55 -12.61 12.02 21.05
C GLU A 55 -11.87 10.81 20.49
N ASN A 56 -12.04 10.56 19.19
CA ASN A 56 -11.33 9.53 18.47
C ASN A 56 -10.82 10.08 17.13
N ARG A 57 -9.50 10.16 16.97
CA ARG A 57 -8.84 10.54 15.71
C ARG A 57 -7.96 9.40 15.23
N ILE A 58 -8.29 8.89 14.05
CA ILE A 58 -7.54 7.81 13.40
C ILE A 58 -6.89 8.36 12.13
N ASP A 59 -5.57 8.30 12.06
CA ASP A 59 -4.78 8.79 10.93
C ASP A 59 -3.96 7.65 10.33
N VAL A 60 -3.81 7.68 9.00
CA VAL A 60 -2.89 6.79 8.28
C VAL A 60 -1.58 7.56 8.13
N VAL A 61 -0.52 7.07 8.78
CA VAL A 61 0.79 7.72 8.79
C VAL A 61 1.86 6.77 8.31
N GLN A 62 2.88 7.30 7.65
CA GLN A 62 4.06 6.54 7.28
C GLN A 62 5.07 6.57 8.44
N ASN A 63 5.49 5.41 8.91
CA ASN A 63 6.49 5.25 9.97
C ASN A 63 7.91 5.52 9.42
N THR A 64 8.88 5.69 10.31
CA THR A 64 10.32 5.85 10.01
C THR A 64 10.92 4.72 9.19
N LYS A 65 10.27 3.55 9.17
CA LYS A 65 10.60 2.39 8.30
C LYS A 65 9.89 2.42 6.94
N SER A 66 9.32 3.55 6.54
CA SER A 66 8.53 3.73 5.30
C SER A 66 7.28 2.84 5.21
N GLN A 67 6.82 2.28 6.33
CA GLN A 67 5.63 1.44 6.41
C GLN A 67 4.39 2.29 6.73
N MET A 68 3.28 2.04 6.06
CA MET A 68 2.00 2.69 6.36
C MET A 68 1.38 2.03 7.60
N VAL A 69 1.07 2.83 8.62
CA VAL A 69 0.51 2.38 9.90
C VAL A 69 -0.70 3.23 10.30
N LEU A 70 -1.62 2.64 11.06
CA LEU A 70 -2.75 3.35 11.65
C LEU A 70 -2.34 3.92 13.01
N LYS A 71 -2.44 5.24 13.16
CA LYS A 71 -2.27 5.93 14.44
C LYS A 71 -3.65 6.27 15.01
N ILE A 72 -3.97 5.69 16.16
CA ILE A 72 -5.24 5.89 16.85
C ILE A 72 -4.96 6.75 18.07
N ASN A 73 -5.55 7.95 18.10
CA ASN A 73 -5.57 8.82 19.27
C ASN A 73 -7.00 8.84 19.83
N ALA A 74 -7.21 8.13 20.93
CA ALA A 74 -8.50 8.07 21.61
C ALA A 74 -8.38 8.69 23.00
N LYS A 75 -9.35 9.55 23.35
CA LYS A 75 -9.48 10.11 24.71
C LYS A 75 -10.64 9.43 25.41
N LEU A 76 -10.30 8.64 26.43
CA LEU A 76 -11.27 8.02 27.30
C LEU A 76 -11.87 9.06 28.25
N SER A 77 -13.18 9.00 28.41
CA SER A 77 -13.92 9.74 29.42
C SER A 77 -13.80 8.99 30.74
N HIS A 78 -13.43 9.74 31.78
CA HIS A 78 -13.32 9.26 33.14
C HIS A 78 -14.67 8.85 33.73
#